data_AF-A0A353DJP4-F1
#
_entry.id   AF-A0A353DJP4-F1
#
_cell.length_a   1.000
_cell.length_b   1.000
_cell.length_c   1.000
_cell.angle_alpha   90.00
_cell.angle_beta   90.00
_cell.angle_gamma   90.00
#
_symmetry.space_group_name_H-M   'P 1'
#
loop_
_entity.id
_entity.type
_entity.pdbx_description
1 polymer ?
#
loop_
_entity_poly.entity_id
_entity_poly.type
_entity_poly.pdbx_seq_one_letter_code
_entity_poly.pdbx_strand_id
1 'polypeptide(L)' 'TTGTQNAANNPDRETAIVINEMMVDSPSNQRDGEYIELYNRGGSLVDLSGWQFSHGVDYTFPVGTTLAPGAYL' A
#
# COMPACT_ATOMS: atom_id res chain seq x y z
N THR A 1 -3.19 -26.90 -15.22
CA THR A 1 -3.72 -25.62 -14.74
C THR A 1 -4.95 -25.31 -15.55
N THR A 2 -6.13 -25.23 -14.93
CA THR A 2 -7.36 -24.95 -15.67
C THR A 2 -7.32 -23.48 -16.09
N GLY A 3 -7.10 -23.21 -17.36
CA GLY A 3 -7.00 -21.85 -17.89
C GLY A 3 -8.32 -21.09 -17.72
N THR A 4 -8.24 -19.83 -17.32
CA THR A 4 -9.38 -18.91 -17.16
C THR A 4 -9.90 -18.36 -18.50
N GLN A 5 -9.66 -19.06 -19.61
CA GLN A 5 -10.01 -18.58 -20.94
C GLN A 5 -11.53 -18.39 -21.02
N ASN A 6 -11.97 -17.16 -21.34
CA ASN A 6 -13.36 -16.67 -21.34
C ASN A 6 -14.00 -16.38 -19.96
N ALA A 7 -13.26 -16.47 -18.85
CA ALA A 7 -13.72 -15.92 -17.57
C ALA A 7 -13.49 -14.41 -17.51
N ALA A 8 -14.36 -13.70 -16.78
CA ALA A 8 -14.15 -12.28 -16.51
C ALA A 8 -12.84 -12.10 -15.72
N ASN A 9 -12.02 -11.14 -16.13
CA ASN A 9 -10.83 -10.75 -15.38
C ASN A 9 -11.26 -9.95 -14.15
N ASN A 10 -11.58 -10.64 -13.05
CA ASN A 10 -12.02 -10.04 -11.80
C ASN A 10 -11.14 -10.53 -10.63
N PRO A 11 -9.90 -10.02 -10.50
CA PRO A 11 -9.09 -10.31 -9.33
C PRO A 11 -9.72 -9.66 -8.10
N ASP A 12 -9.58 -10.31 -6.94
CA ASP A 12 -9.86 -9.67 -5.67
C ASP A 12 -8.90 -8.49 -5.48
N ARG A 13 -9.46 -7.32 -5.18
CA ARG A 13 -8.71 -6.08 -5.00
C ARG A 13 -8.86 -5.63 -3.57
N GLU A 14 -7.74 -5.36 -2.93
CA GLU A 14 -7.78 -4.67 -1.65
C GLU A 14 -8.06 -3.18 -1.86
N THR A 15 -9.14 -2.70 -1.25
CA THR A 15 -9.63 -1.31 -1.37
C THR A 15 -9.69 -0.59 -0.03
N ALA A 16 -9.26 -1.27 1.03
CA ALA A 16 -9.18 -0.77 2.40
C ALA A 16 -7.92 0.07 2.64
N ILE A 17 -6.82 -0.21 1.93
CA ILE A 17 -5.58 0.55 2.06
C ILE A 17 -5.60 1.67 1.02
N VAL A 18 -5.42 2.90 1.49
CA VAL A 18 -5.34 4.09 0.64
C VAL A 18 -4.05 4.85 0.91
N ILE A 19 -3.57 5.58 -0.10
CA ILE A 19 -2.56 6.62 0.13
C ILE A 19 -3.29 7.80 0.78
N ASN A 20 -2.91 8.13 2.01
CA ASN A 20 -3.51 9.21 2.78
C ASN A 20 -2.79 10.54 2.56
N GLU A 21 -1.46 10.52 2.63
CA GLU A 21 -0.63 11.71 2.51
C GLU A 21 0.62 11.43 1.67
N MET A 22 1.10 12.46 0.99
CA MET A 22 2.41 12.47 0.36
C MET A 22 3.10 13.77 0.77
N MET A 23 4.21 13.65 1.50
CA MET A 23 5.08 14.78 1.80
C MET A 23 6.20 14.82 0.76
N VAL A 24 6.20 15.86 -0.07
CA VAL A 24 7.17 16.09 -1.15
C VAL A 24 7.76 17.49 -1.01
N ASP A 25 9.02 17.64 -1.42
CA ASP A 25 9.74 18.93 -1.40
C ASP A 25 9.72 19.59 -0.01
N SER A 26 10.24 18.85 0.97
CA SER A 26 10.30 19.30 2.36
C SER A 26 10.93 20.71 2.46
N PRO A 27 10.33 21.63 3.24
CA PRO A 27 10.75 23.05 3.30
C PRO A 27 12.15 23.25 3.87
N SER A 28 12.69 22.26 4.56
CA SER A 28 14.13 22.14 4.78
C SER A 28 14.65 21.09 3.82
N ASN A 29 15.76 21.36 3.15
CA ASN A 29 16.62 20.49 2.34
C ASN A 29 16.98 19.10 2.94
N GLN A 30 16.32 18.70 4.02
CA GLN A 30 16.14 17.37 4.56
C GLN A 30 15.11 16.59 3.73
N ARG A 31 15.58 16.01 2.62
CA ARG A 31 14.76 15.06 1.82
C ARG A 31 14.34 13.83 2.62
N ASP A 32 15.02 13.54 3.73
CA ASP A 32 14.66 12.44 4.64
C ASP A 32 13.28 12.62 5.30
N GLY A 33 12.67 13.82 5.19
CA GLY A 33 11.31 14.08 5.63
C GLY A 33 10.23 13.77 4.59
N GLU A 34 10.58 13.31 3.39
CA GLU A 34 9.60 12.90 2.37
C GLU A 34 9.05 11.50 2.68
N TYR A 35 7.73 11.34 2.59
CA TYR A 35 7.08 10.05 2.83
C TYR A 35 5.78 9.92 2.05
N ILE A 36 5.33 8.68 1.91
CA ILE A 36 3.98 8.32 1.49
C ILE A 36 3.33 7.63 2.69
N GLU A 37 2.22 8.18 3.18
CA GLU A 37 1.47 7.59 4.29
C GLU A 37 0.36 6.70 3.75
N LEU A 38 0.25 5.50 4.32
CA LEU A 38 -0.86 4.59 4.08
C LEU A 38 -1.85 4.63 5.24
N TYR A 39 -3.14 4.59 4.91
CA TYR A 39 -4.22 4.49 5.88
C TYR A 39 -5.10 3.29 5.59
N ASN A 40 -5.40 2.50 6.63
CA ASN A 40 -6.40 1.45 6.54
C ASN A 40 -7.78 2.01 6.94
N ARG A 41 -8.58 2.36 5.94
CA ARG A 41 -9.97 2.83 6.13
C ARG A 41 -10.99 1.69 6.29
N GLY A 42 -10.54 0.44 6.24
CA GLY A 42 -11.37 -0.75 6.37
C GLY A 42 -11.67 -1.12 7.82
N GLY A 43 -12.46 -2.19 7.98
CA GLY A 43 -12.85 -2.73 9.31
C GLY A 43 -11.99 -3.90 9.80
N SER A 44 -11.00 -4.33 9.02
CA SER A 44 -10.16 -5.50 9.32
C SER A 44 -8.68 -5.16 9.20
N LEU A 45 -7.83 -5.88 9.94
CA LEU A 45 -6.38 -5.81 9.79
C LEU A 45 -5.99 -6.32 8.39
N VAL A 46 -5.06 -5.61 7.75
CA VAL A 46 -4.50 -5.98 6.45
C VAL A 46 -3.02 -6.32 6.60
N ASP A 47 -2.61 -7.45 6.03
CA ASP A 47 -1.20 -7.83 5.92
C ASP A 47 -0.61 -7.26 4.63
N LEU A 48 0.39 -6.39 4.79
CA LEU A 48 1.10 -5.71 3.71
C LEU A 48 2.38 -6.45 3.33
N SER A 49 2.68 -7.61 3.91
CA SER A 49 3.90 -8.37 3.64
C SER A 49 4.12 -8.58 2.13
N GLY A 50 5.26 -8.11 1.62
CA GLY A 50 5.61 -8.25 0.21
C GLY A 50 4.84 -7.33 -0.74
N TRP A 51 3.96 -6.45 -0.25
CA TRP A 51 3.38 -5.40 -1.06
C TRP A 51 4.49 -4.47 -1.55
N GLN A 52 4.23 -3.83 -2.68
CA GLN A 52 5.12 -2.85 -3.26
C GLN A 52 4.32 -1.83 -4.07
N PHE A 53 4.89 -0.65 -4.24
CA PHE A 53 4.43 0.23 -5.30
C PHE A 53 4.85 -0.36 -6.64
N SER A 54 3.95 -0.33 -7.62
CA SER A 54 4.28 -0.82 -8.96
C SER A 54 5.24 0.12 -9.69
N HIS A 55 5.20 1.42 -9.35
CA HIS A 55 5.99 2.49 -9.94
C HIS A 55 6.24 3.60 -8.91
N GLY A 56 7.21 4.47 -9.19
CA GLY A 56 7.48 5.69 -8.42
C GLY A 56 8.43 5.48 -7.23
N VAL A 57 8.19 4.45 -6.42
CA VAL A 57 9.03 4.12 -5.26
C VAL A 57 9.40 2.63 -5.29
N ASP A 58 10.69 2.34 -5.20
CA ASP A 58 11.21 0.98 -5.09
C ASP A 58 11.28 0.57 -3.60
N TYR A 59 10.14 0.12 -3.07
CA TYR A 59 10.04 -0.36 -1.69
C TYR A 59 9.13 -1.58 -1.61
N THR A 60 9.62 -2.63 -0.95
CA THR A 60 8.86 -3.82 -0.63
C THR A 60 8.66 -3.91 0.87
N PHE A 61 7.41 -3.98 1.31
CA PHE A 61 7.08 -4.08 2.73
C PHE A 61 7.63 -5.38 3.32
N PRO A 62 8.37 -5.32 4.45
CA PRO A 62 8.89 -6.51 5.11
C PRO A 62 7.80 -7.49 5.52
N VAL A 63 8.17 -8.78 5.64
CA VAL A 63 7.26 -9.81 6.17
C VAL A 63 6.85 -9.46 7.61
N GLY A 64 5.55 -9.59 7.89
CA GLY A 64 4.93 -9.24 9.15
C GLY A 64 4.45 -7.79 9.24
N THR A 65 4.59 -6.99 8.17
CA THR A 65 4.03 -5.64 8.14
C THR A 65 2.52 -5.73 8.09
N THR A 66 1.85 -5.29 9.14
CA THR A 66 0.38 -5.30 9.21
C THR A 66 -0.15 -3.91 9.53
N LEU A 67 -1.33 -3.59 9.01
CA LEU A 67 -2.00 -2.32 9.26
C LEU A 67 -3.39 -2.58 9.83
N ALA A 68 -3.58 -2.25 11.11
CA ALA A 68 -4.85 -2.39 11.82
C ALA A 68 -5.93 -1.42 11.28
N PRO A 69 -7.23 -1.68 11.51
CA PRO A 69 -8.29 -0.76 11.16
C PRO A 69 -8.06 0.63 11.78
N GLY A 70 -8.15 1.68 10.96
CA GLY A 70 -7.98 3.06 11.43
C GLY A 70 -6.52 3.46 11.72
N ALA A 71 -5.55 2.60 11.45
CA ALA A 71 -4.13 2.89 11.65
C ALA A 71 -3.46 3.48 10.40
N TYR A 72 -2.36 4.18 10.64
CA TYR A 72 -1.51 4.83 9.64
C TYR A 72 -0.12 4.17 9.62
N LEU A 73 0.54 4.20 8.47
CA LEU A 73 1.90 3.70 8.26
C LEU A 73 2.71 4.65 7.37
#